data_AF-A0A2L0HXL8-F1
#
_entry.id   AF-A0A2L0HXL8-F1
#
_cell.length_a   1.000
_cell.length_b   1.000
_cell.length_c   1.000
_cell.angle_alpha   90.00
_cell.angle_beta   90.00
_cell.angle_gamma   90.00
#
_symmetry.space_group_name_H-M   'P 1'
#
loop_
_entity.id
_entity.type
_entity.pdbx_description
1 polymer ?
#
loop_
_entity_poly.entity_id
_entity_poly.type
_entity_poly.pdbx_seq_one_letter_code
_entity_poly.pdbx_strand_id
1 'polypeptide(L)'
;MSNQADHTIVRLRVPPELKLKIEKSAEDNNRSQSAEMVSRLENSFISTRVASDPYKRMLLAVIAQVVAEQADKEKPSFQEAIDKITKAIMVDEEWFDKVNGQLKNQKK
;
A
#
# COMPACT_ATOMS: atom_id res chain seq x y z
N MET A 1 22.61 24.08 -10.49
CA MET A 1 21.56 25.04 -10.86
C MET A 1 20.24 24.48 -10.32
N SER A 2 19.51 25.26 -9.53
CA SER A 2 18.41 24.85 -8.63
C SER A 2 17.15 24.39 -9.38
N ASN A 3 16.55 23.26 -8.99
CA ASN A 3 15.30 22.67 -9.52
C ASN A 3 14.02 23.49 -9.22
N GLN A 4 14.14 24.80 -9.04
CA GLN A 4 13.06 25.64 -8.53
C GLN A 4 12.07 26.11 -9.63
N ALA A 5 12.37 25.81 -10.90
CA ALA A 5 11.59 26.24 -12.06
C ALA A 5 10.30 25.43 -12.30
N ASP A 6 10.14 24.25 -11.68
CA ASP A 6 9.02 23.34 -11.95
C ASP A 6 7.93 23.29 -10.86
N HIS A 7 8.01 24.14 -9.83
CA HIS A 7 7.04 24.11 -8.73
C HIS A 7 6.13 25.34 -8.72
N THR A 8 4.83 25.11 -8.85
CA THR A 8 3.81 26.15 -8.74
C THR A 8 3.52 26.48 -7.27
N ILE A 9 3.61 27.75 -6.89
CA ILE A 9 3.30 28.20 -5.52
C ILE A 9 1.80 28.45 -5.39
N VAL A 10 1.14 27.71 -4.49
CA VAL A 10 -0.29 27.87 -4.20
C VAL A 10 -0.47 28.57 -2.85
N ARG A 11 -1.12 29.73 -2.84
CA ARG A 11 -1.45 30.48 -1.61
C ARG A 11 -2.81 30.02 -1.07
N LEU A 12 -2.79 29.15 -0.06
CA LEU A 12 -4.00 28.63 0.58
C LEU A 12 -4.46 29.52 1.73
N ARG A 13 -5.78 29.72 1.85
CA ARG A 13 -6.39 30.29 3.05
C ARG A 13 -6.72 29.14 4.00
N VAL A 14 -6.04 29.11 5.14
CA VAL A 14 -6.16 28.01 6.13
C VAL A 14 -6.72 28.58 7.43
N PRO A 15 -7.81 28.02 7.99
CA PRO A 15 -8.31 28.40 9.30
C PRO A 15 -7.23 28.24 10.39
N PRO A 16 -7.23 29.09 11.44
CA PRO A 16 -6.19 29.08 12.47
C PRO A 16 -6.07 27.73 13.19
N GLU A 17 -7.20 27.08 13.48
CA GLU A 17 -7.21 25.75 14.10
C GLU A 17 -6.56 24.68 13.22
N LEU A 18 -6.79 24.75 11.90
CA LEU A 18 -6.22 23.79 10.96
C LEU A 18 -4.72 24.02 10.78
N LYS A 19 -4.28 25.29 10.79
CA LYS A 19 -2.86 25.63 10.76
C LYS A 19 -2.11 25.03 11.95
N LEU A 20 -2.66 25.16 13.17
CA LEU A 20 -2.05 24.60 14.39
C LEU A 20 -1.90 23.08 14.31
N LYS A 21 -2.90 22.38 13.75
CA LYS A 21 -2.84 20.92 13.54
C LYS A 21 -1.75 20.53 12.53
N ILE A 22 -1.57 21.31 11.47
CA ILE A 22 -0.52 21.07 10.47
C ILE A 22 0.86 21.33 11.07
N GLU A 23 1.01 22.40 11.85
CA GLU A 23 2.26 22.75 12.53
C GLU A 23 2.73 21.65 13.47
N LYS A 24 1.85 21.21 14.38
CA LYS A 24 2.14 20.10 15.28
C LYS A 24 2.49 18.80 14.53
N SER A 25 1.71 18.46 13.50
CA SER A 25 1.98 17.27 12.68
C SER A 25 3.31 17.36 11.94
N ALA A 26 3.69 18.55 11.48
CA ALA A 26 4.94 18.76 10.77
C ALA A 26 6.14 18.61 11.72
N GLU A 27 6.03 19.13 12.96
CA GLU A 27 7.01 18.92 14.03
C GLU A 27 7.16 17.43 14.38
N ASP A 28 6.05 16.74 14.64
CA ASP A 28 6.04 15.31 14.97
C ASP A 28 6.71 14.46 13.87
N ASN A 29 6.57 14.86 12.60
CA ASN A 29 7.15 14.19 11.44
C ASN A 29 8.50 14.76 10.98
N ASN A 30 9.13 15.67 11.74
CA ASN A 30 10.40 16.31 11.42
C ASN A 30 10.47 16.90 10.00
N ARG A 31 9.39 17.57 9.56
CA ARG A 31 9.29 18.16 8.21
C ARG A 31 8.71 19.56 8.23
N SER A 32 8.87 20.31 7.14
CA SER A 32 8.26 21.64 7.02
C SER A 32 6.73 21.54 6.89
N GLN A 33 6.01 22.59 7.30
CA GLN A 33 4.55 22.65 7.14
C GLN A 33 4.12 22.47 5.68
N SER A 34 4.87 23.01 4.73
CA SER A 34 4.61 22.83 3.30
C SER A 34 4.80 21.37 2.87
N ALA A 35 5.85 20.70 3.33
CA ALA A 35 6.08 19.28 3.04
C ALA A 35 5.00 18.37 3.66
N GLU A 36 4.53 18.71 4.86
CA GLU A 36 3.39 18.04 5.50
C GLU A 36 2.11 18.18 4.66
N MET A 37 1.80 19.39 4.20
CA MET A 37 0.63 19.63 3.36
C MET A 37 0.70 18.87 2.04
N VAL A 38 1.84 18.91 1.35
CA VAL A 38 2.04 18.19 0.08
C VAL A 38 1.87 16.69 0.28
N SER A 39 2.52 16.10 1.29
CA SER A 39 2.41 14.68 1.57
C SER A 39 0.98 14.24 1.89
N ARG A 40 0.22 15.04 2.64
CA ARG A 40 -1.19 14.75 2.89
C ARG A 40 -2.03 14.81 1.62
N LEU A 41 -1.76 15.78 0.74
CA LEU A 41 -2.44 15.89 -0.55
C LEU A 41 -2.12 14.69 -1.44
N GLU A 42 -0.85 14.32 -1.59
CA GLU A 42 -0.43 13.12 -2.34
C GLU A 42 -1.12 11.86 -1.81
N ASN A 43 -1.11 11.68 -0.48
CA ASN A 43 -1.79 10.56 0.16
C ASN A 43 -3.31 10.56 -0.09
N SER A 44 -3.94 11.74 -0.19
CA SER A 44 -5.37 11.82 -0.51
C SER A 44 -5.69 11.26 -1.89
N PHE A 45 -4.79 11.42 -2.87
CA PHE A 45 -4.94 10.86 -4.22
C PHE A 45 -4.68 9.35 -4.28
N ILE A 46 -3.77 8.85 -3.44
CA ILE A 46 -3.47 7.41 -3.31
C ILE A 46 -4.58 6.68 -2.53
N SER A 47 -5.25 7.38 -1.62
CA SER A 47 -6.32 6.82 -0.77
C SER A 47 -7.64 6.54 -1.49
N THR A 48 -7.64 6.50 -2.82
CA THR A 48 -8.74 5.85 -3.57
C THR A 48 -8.89 4.44 -3.00
N ARG A 49 -9.99 4.30 -2.27
CA ARG A 49 -10.32 3.20 -1.36
C ARG A 49 -9.80 1.89 -1.93
N VAL A 50 -9.20 1.03 -1.11
CA VAL A 50 -8.91 -0.37 -1.49
C VAL A 50 -10.15 -1.04 -2.11
N ALA A 51 -11.33 -0.54 -1.75
CA ALA A 51 -12.62 -0.85 -2.34
C ALA A 51 -12.89 -0.30 -3.76
N SER A 52 -12.05 0.44 -4.50
CA SER A 52 -12.33 0.80 -5.91
C SER A 52 -11.55 -0.03 -6.91
N ASP A 53 -10.51 -0.73 -6.45
CA ASP A 53 -9.64 -1.55 -7.30
C ASP A 53 -10.06 -3.04 -7.18
N PRO A 54 -10.54 -3.67 -8.27
CA PRO A 54 -10.99 -5.06 -8.24
C PRO A 54 -9.88 -6.04 -7.87
N TYR A 55 -8.62 -5.76 -8.23
CA TYR A 55 -7.48 -6.61 -7.87
C TYR A 55 -7.16 -6.51 -6.39
N LYS A 56 -7.20 -5.30 -5.81
CA LYS A 56 -6.98 -5.13 -4.37
C LYS A 56 -8.12 -5.74 -3.54
N ARG A 57 -9.37 -5.72 -4.04
CA ARG A 57 -10.49 -6.42 -3.41
C ARG A 57 -10.31 -7.94 -3.43
N MET A 58 -9.87 -8.50 -4.56
CA MET A 58 -9.59 -9.93 -4.69
C MET A 58 -8.47 -10.37 -3.73
N LEU A 59 -7.39 -9.58 -3.68
CA LEU A 59 -6.28 -9.80 -2.75
C LEU A 59 -6.73 -9.79 -1.29
N LEU A 60 -7.53 -8.80 -0.89
CA LEU A 60 -8.10 -8.73 0.46
C LEU A 60 -8.98 -9.94 0.79
N ALA A 61 -9.78 -10.43 -0.16
CA ALA A 61 -10.62 -11.61 0.03
C ALA A 61 -9.79 -12.87 0.28
N VAL A 62 -8.70 -13.06 -0.47
CA VAL A 62 -7.77 -14.19 -0.27
C VAL A 62 -7.09 -14.09 1.10
N ILE A 63 -6.62 -12.90 1.49
CA ILE A 63 -6.03 -12.68 2.83
C ILE A 63 -7.05 -13.00 3.93
N ALA A 64 -8.27 -12.50 3.80
CA ALA A 64 -9.33 -12.72 4.78
C ALA A 64 -9.67 -14.22 4.93
N GLN A 65 -9.70 -14.97 3.82
CA GLN A 65 -9.90 -16.41 3.85
C GLN A 65 -8.78 -17.12 4.62
N VAL A 66 -7.52 -16.81 4.32
CA VAL A 66 -6.37 -17.45 5.01
C VAL A 66 -6.36 -17.12 6.50
N VAL A 67 -6.73 -15.89 6.88
CA VAL A 67 -6.85 -15.49 8.29
C VAL A 67 -7.98 -16.25 8.98
N ALA A 68 -9.15 -16.38 8.35
CA ALA A 68 -10.27 -17.15 8.89
C ALA A 68 -9.90 -18.63 9.09
N GLU A 69 -9.28 -19.26 8.09
CA GLU A 69 -8.79 -20.64 8.19
C GLU A 69 -7.78 -20.87 9.32
N GLN A 70 -7.02 -19.84 9.69
CA GLN A 70 -6.03 -19.93 10.78
C GLN A 70 -6.65 -19.64 12.14
N ALA A 71 -7.72 -18.84 12.20
CA ALA A 71 -8.45 -18.54 13.43
C ALA A 71 -9.25 -19.75 13.94
N ASP A 72 -9.76 -20.59 13.04
CA ASP A 72 -10.56 -21.77 13.38
C ASP A 72 -9.73 -22.99 13.82
N LYS A 73 -8.39 -22.90 13.82
CA LYS A 73 -7.51 -23.98 14.28
C LYS A 73 -7.37 -23.99 15.80
N GLU A 74 -7.26 -25.19 16.40
CA GLU A 74 -7.02 -25.38 17.84
C GLU A 74 -5.76 -24.65 18.37
N LYS A 75 -4.77 -24.38 17.49
CA LYS A 75 -3.59 -23.56 17.78
C LYS A 75 -3.38 -22.55 16.65
N PRO A 76 -4.00 -21.36 16.73
CA PRO A 76 -3.83 -20.35 15.71
C PRO A 76 -2.37 -19.88 15.67
N SER A 77 -1.76 -19.88 14.48
CA SER A 77 -0.39 -19.42 14.28
C SER A 77 -0.37 -18.26 13.29
N PHE A 78 -0.04 -17.08 13.80
CA PHE A 78 0.12 -15.88 12.99
C PHE A 78 1.23 -16.05 11.95
N GLN A 79 2.34 -16.71 12.32
CA GLN A 79 3.46 -16.97 11.42
C GLN A 79 3.03 -17.85 10.22
N GLU A 80 2.22 -18.88 10.45
CA GLU A 80 1.68 -19.71 9.37
C GLU A 80 0.67 -18.96 8.49
N ALA A 81 -0.13 -18.08 9.08
CA ALA A 81 -1.05 -17.23 8.33
C ALA A 81 -0.28 -16.31 7.36
N ILE A 82 0.77 -15.65 7.86
CA ILE A 82 1.63 -14.78 7.06
C ILE A 82 2.40 -15.56 5.99
N ASP A 83 2.92 -16.75 6.30
CA ASP A 83 3.61 -17.59 5.30
C ASP A 83 2.67 -18.04 4.17
N LYS A 84 1.44 -18.46 4.50
CA LYS A 84 0.43 -18.80 3.50
C LYS A 84 0.01 -17.61 2.64
N ILE A 85 -0.21 -16.44 3.25
CA ILE A 85 -0.52 -15.20 2.54
C ILE A 85 0.63 -14.85 1.59
N THR A 86 1.87 -14.92 2.07
CA THR A 86 3.07 -14.61 1.28
C THR A 86 3.20 -15.56 0.09
N LYS A 87 3.00 -16.88 0.28
CA LYS A 87 2.99 -17.86 -0.83
C LYS A 87 1.85 -17.67 -1.82
N ALA A 88 0.68 -17.23 -1.34
CA ALA A 88 -0.46 -16.96 -2.21
C ALA A 88 -0.28 -15.69 -3.05
N ILE A 89 0.55 -14.75 -2.60
CA ILE A 89 0.79 -13.45 -3.25
C ILE A 89 2.07 -13.45 -4.07
N MET A 90 3.11 -14.16 -3.64
CA MET A 90 4.38 -14.28 -4.36
C MET A 90 4.17 -15.18 -5.58
N VAL A 91 3.92 -14.54 -6.71
CA VAL A 91 4.33 -15.08 -8.00
C VAL A 91 5.77 -14.61 -8.20
N ASP A 92 6.74 -15.39 -7.73
CA ASP A 92 8.15 -15.10 -8.02
C ASP A 92 8.48 -15.42 -9.49
N GLU A 93 9.57 -14.83 -10.00
CA GLU A 93 10.07 -15.12 -11.36
C GLU A 93 10.30 -16.63 -11.54
N GLU A 94 10.70 -17.34 -10.48
CA GLU A 94 10.94 -18.78 -10.51
C GLU A 94 9.65 -19.59 -10.74
N TRP A 95 8.51 -19.18 -10.16
CA TRP A 95 7.20 -19.79 -10.39
C TRP A 95 6.75 -19.55 -11.83
N PHE A 96 6.94 -18.34 -12.37
CA PHE A 96 6.63 -18.03 -13.77
C PHE A 96 7.50 -18.85 -14.72
N ASP A 97 8.79 -18.97 -14.46
CA ASP A 97 9.73 -19.75 -15.26
C ASP A 97 9.41 -21.25 -15.22
N LYS A 98 9.01 -21.76 -14.05
CA LYS A 98 8.60 -23.15 -13.88
C LYS A 98 7.28 -23.46 -14.61
N VAL A 99 6.28 -22.59 -14.52
CA VAL A 99 5.00 -22.75 -15.22
C VAL A 99 5.18 -22.63 -16.74
N ASN A 100 5.96 -21.66 -17.20
CA ASN A 100 6.28 -21.50 -18.63
C ASN A 100 7.11 -22.68 -19.18
N GLY A 101 8.03 -23.22 -18.39
CA GLY A 101 8.77 -24.45 -18.73
C GLY A 101 7.86 -25.67 -18.87
N GLN A 102 6.86 -25.81 -18.00
CA GLN A 102 5.88 -26.91 -18.05
C GLN A 102 4.93 -26.79 -19.26
N LEU A 103 4.48 -25.59 -19.60
CA LEU A 103 3.59 -25.35 -20.74
C LEU A 103 4.27 -25.61 -22.10
N LYS A 104 5.59 -25.37 -22.21
CA LYS A 104 6.36 -25.68 -23.43
C LYS A 104 6.54 -27.19 -23.65
N ASN A 105 6.57 -27.98 -22.59
CA ASN A 105 6.72 -29.43 -22.67
C ASN A 105 5.41 -30.20 -22.90
N GLN A 106 4.24 -29.56 -22.76
CA GLN A 106 2.95 -30.16 -23.13
C GLN A 106 2.54 -29.93 -24.58
N LYS A 107 3.29 -29.10 -25.34
CA LYS A 107 3.07 -28.87 -26.78
C LYS A 107 4.04 -29.64 -27.68
N LYS A 108 4.73 -30.66 -27.14
CA LYS A 108 5.55 -31.62 -27.90
C LYS A 108 4.94 -33.01 -27.84
#